data_AF-A0A938MI51-F1
#
_entry.id   AF-A0A938MI51-F1
#
_cell.length_a   1.000
_cell.length_b   1.000
_cell.length_c   1.000
_cell.angle_alpha   90.00
_cell.angle_beta   90.00
_cell.angle_gamma   90.00
#
_symmetry.space_group_name_H-M   'P 1'
#
loop_
_entity.id
_entity.type
_entity.pdbx_description
1 polymer ?
#
loop_
_entity_poly.entity_id
_entity_poly.type
_entity_poly.pdbx_seq_one_letter_code
_entity_poly.pdbx_strand_id
1 'polypeptide(L)'
;MAEKEERKDIPEKRQHKRFDLTSCWLTYARKGLFSYSKPIQDSQCSVLSMSRSGVRFLCVEEMKVGQKLMLDVTWKHGAPVQAKAEVIWTDDQVP
;
A
#
# COMPACT_ATOMS: atom_id res chain seq x y z
N MET A 1 34.88 -24.44 -15.44
CA MET A 1 33.74 -23.98 -16.26
C MET A 1 32.63 -23.66 -15.28
N ALA A 2 32.28 -22.39 -15.10
CA ALA A 2 31.29 -21.98 -14.11
C ALA A 2 29.89 -22.14 -14.73
N GLU A 3 29.06 -22.98 -14.10
CA GLU A 3 27.65 -23.12 -14.45
C GLU A 3 26.97 -21.76 -14.27
N LYS A 4 26.46 -21.21 -15.39
CA LYS A 4 25.56 -20.06 -15.35
C LYS A 4 24.25 -20.54 -14.74
N GLU A 5 24.04 -20.20 -13.48
CA GLU A 5 22.78 -20.40 -12.79
C GLU A 5 21.69 -19.58 -13.52
N GLU A 6 20.85 -20.29 -14.26
CA GLU A 6 19.78 -19.74 -15.08
C GLU A 6 18.69 -19.22 -14.14
N ARG A 7 18.62 -17.90 -13.95
CA ARG A 7 17.54 -17.25 -13.20
C ARG A 7 16.21 -17.58 -13.89
N LYS A 8 15.44 -18.47 -13.28
CA LYS A 8 14.05 -18.72 -13.67
C LYS A 8 13.24 -17.47 -13.34
N ASP A 9 12.95 -16.66 -14.35
CA ASP A 9 12.00 -15.55 -14.25
C ASP A 9 10.62 -16.14 -13.94
N ILE A 10 10.20 -16.02 -12.67
CA ILE A 10 8.85 -16.40 -12.25
C ILE A 10 7.89 -15.42 -12.93
N PRO A 11 6.90 -15.89 -13.70
CA PRO A 11 6.00 -15.00 -14.43
C PRO A 11 5.28 -14.08 -13.44
N GLU A 12 5.50 -12.78 -13.63
CA GLU A 12 4.93 -11.72 -12.81
C GLU A 12 3.40 -11.74 -13.00
N LYS A 13 2.65 -12.26 -12.03
CA LYS A 13 1.17 -12.39 -12.11
C LYS A 13 0.42 -11.05 -12.21
N ARG A 14 1.11 -9.91 -12.19
CA ARG A 14 0.52 -8.57 -12.14
C ARG A 14 0.72 -7.84 -13.46
N GLN A 15 -0.36 -7.19 -13.93
CA GLN A 15 -0.34 -6.36 -15.15
C GLN A 15 0.52 -5.09 -15.01
N HIS A 16 0.78 -4.64 -13.78
CA HIS A 16 1.59 -3.46 -13.51
C HIS A 16 2.71 -3.77 -12.52
N LYS A 17 3.93 -3.35 -12.90
CA LYS A 17 5.09 -3.35 -12.01
C LYS A 17 4.81 -2.51 -10.77
N ARG A 18 5.26 -3.00 -9.61
CA ARG A 18 5.29 -2.23 -8.37
C ARG A 18 6.71 -1.71 -8.13
N PHE A 19 6.78 -0.48 -7.65
CA PHE A 19 8.01 0.15 -7.23
C PHE A 19 8.08 0.10 -5.72
N ASP A 20 9.20 -0.36 -5.17
CA ASP A 20 9.47 -0.30 -3.75
C ASP A 20 9.80 1.13 -3.37
N LEU A 21 9.10 1.67 -2.36
CA LEU A 21 9.18 3.08 -1.98
C LEU A 21 9.64 3.20 -0.53
N THR A 22 10.94 3.37 -0.33
CA THR A 22 11.52 3.51 1.03
C THR A 22 11.27 4.88 1.67
N SER A 23 10.82 5.88 0.90
CA SER A 23 10.64 7.27 1.36
C SER A 23 9.23 7.81 1.13
N CYS A 24 8.23 6.92 1.16
CA CYS A 24 6.82 7.29 0.99
C CYS A 24 6.04 6.84 2.24
N TRP A 25 5.16 7.72 2.69
CA TRP A 25 4.24 7.45 3.78
C TRP A 25 2.82 7.76 3.33
N LEU A 26 1.87 7.11 3.99
CA LEU A 26 0.46 7.43 3.79
C LEU A 26 -0.25 7.57 5.13
N THR A 27 -1.30 8.36 5.14
CA THR A 27 -2.33 8.30 6.19
C THR A 27 -3.61 7.76 5.56
N TYR A 28 -4.49 7.20 6.38
CA TYR A 28 -5.76 6.66 5.91
C TYR A 28 -6.94 7.07 6.79
N ALA A 29 -8.11 7.13 6.17
CA ALA A 29 -9.41 7.27 6.81
C ALA A 29 -10.33 6.14 6.36
N ARG A 30 -11.01 5.49 7.30
CA ARG A 30 -11.97 4.41 7.00
C ARG A 30 -13.30 5.02 6.56
N LYS A 31 -13.93 4.47 5.54
CA LYS A 31 -15.31 4.84 5.20
C LYS A 31 -16.27 4.12 6.15
N GLY A 32 -16.98 4.87 6.98
CA GLY A 32 -18.15 4.37 7.73
C GLY A 32 -19.40 4.29 6.87
N LEU A 33 -20.55 4.02 7.51
CA LEU A 33 -21.85 3.91 6.83
C LEU A 33 -22.30 5.23 6.16
N PHE A 34 -21.99 6.38 6.75
CA PHE A 34 -22.49 7.69 6.29
C PHE A 34 -21.42 8.75 6.05
N SER A 35 -20.18 8.51 6.49
CA SER A 35 -19.07 9.44 6.34
C SER A 35 -17.74 8.70 6.42
N TYR A 36 -16.67 9.31 5.91
CA TYR A 36 -15.34 8.86 6.27
C TYR A 36 -15.07 9.25 7.72
N SER A 37 -14.50 8.34 8.50
CA SER A 37 -13.94 8.68 9.81
C SER A 37 -12.92 9.81 9.62
N LYS A 38 -12.66 10.61 10.66
CA LYS A 38 -11.48 11.49 10.61
C LYS A 38 -10.26 10.62 10.23
N PRO A 39 -9.37 11.09 9.35
CA PRO A 39 -8.12 10.39 9.10
C PRO A 39 -7.45 10.18 10.45
N ILE A 40 -7.05 8.95 10.72
CA ILE A 40 -6.35 8.62 11.96
C ILE A 40 -4.96 9.25 11.78
N GLN A 41 -4.84 10.51 12.22
CA GLN A 41 -3.65 11.34 12.03
C GLN A 41 -2.40 10.74 12.70
N ASP A 42 -2.58 9.90 13.71
CA ASP A 42 -1.48 9.29 14.47
C ASP A 42 -0.84 8.06 13.80
N SER A 43 -1.33 7.63 12.64
CA SER A 43 -0.82 6.44 11.93
C SER A 43 -0.24 6.82 10.58
N GLN A 44 0.89 7.52 10.61
CA GLN A 44 1.74 7.63 9.42
C GLN A 44 2.28 6.24 9.07
N CYS A 45 1.70 5.65 8.03
CA CYS A 45 1.98 4.29 7.59
C CYS A 45 3.11 4.28 6.56
N SER A 46 4.11 3.41 6.76
CA SER A 46 5.15 3.18 5.77
C SER A 46 4.56 2.50 4.53
N VAL A 47 4.81 3.08 3.36
CA VAL A 47 4.52 2.42 2.08
C VAL A 47 5.61 1.41 1.81
N LEU A 48 5.22 0.17 1.51
CA LEU A 48 6.16 -0.87 1.10
C LEU A 48 6.38 -0.82 -0.41
N SER A 49 5.29 -0.76 -1.16
CA SER A 49 5.34 -0.72 -2.63
C SER A 49 4.11 -0.04 -3.21
N MET A 50 4.26 0.52 -4.41
CA MET A 50 3.16 1.20 -5.10
C MET A 50 3.22 0.98 -6.60
N SER A 51 2.05 1.00 -7.22
CA SER A 51 1.83 1.00 -8.66
C SER A 51 0.77 2.04 -9.00
N ARG A 52 0.49 2.23 -10.29
CA ARG A 52 -0.58 3.14 -10.74
C ARG A 52 -1.97 2.75 -10.21
N SER A 53 -2.20 1.47 -9.92
CA SER A 53 -3.51 0.93 -9.55
C SER A 53 -3.63 0.48 -8.10
N GLY A 54 -2.57 0.60 -7.30
CA GLY A 54 -2.63 0.13 -5.92
C GLY A 54 -1.34 0.33 -5.14
N VAL A 55 -1.50 0.31 -3.81
CA VAL A 55 -0.45 0.53 -2.82
C VAL A 55 -0.45 -0.62 -1.82
N ARG A 56 0.73 -0.97 -1.31
CA ARG A 56 0.93 -1.84 -0.15
C ARG A 56 1.59 -1.01 0.93
N PHE A 57 1.06 -1.03 2.14
CA PHE A 57 1.55 -0.26 3.27
C PHE A 57 1.38 -1.08 4.55
N LEU A 58 2.10 -0.69 5.60
CA LEU A 58 1.96 -1.24 6.94
C LEU A 58 0.99 -0.40 7.76
N CYS A 59 0.04 -1.01 8.45
CA CYS A 59 -0.86 -0.34 9.37
C CYS A 59 -0.86 -1.03 10.73
N VAL A 60 -1.12 -0.25 11.78
CA VAL A 60 -1.19 -0.76 13.17
C VAL A 60 -2.53 -1.43 13.43
N GLU A 61 -3.59 -0.95 12.79
CA GLU A 61 -4.92 -1.49 12.98
C GLU A 61 -5.26 -2.55 11.93
N GLU A 62 -6.04 -3.55 12.35
CA GLU A 62 -6.56 -4.58 11.45
C GLU A 62 -7.48 -3.97 10.38
N MET A 63 -7.30 -4.45 9.15
CA MET A 63 -8.06 -4.06 7.97
C MET A 63 -8.90 -5.24 7.48
N LYS A 64 -10.10 -4.96 6.99
CA LYS A 64 -10.98 -5.99 6.40
C LYS A 64 -10.97 -5.89 4.88
N VAL A 65 -10.92 -7.02 4.20
CA VAL A 65 -11.12 -7.06 2.74
C VAL A 65 -12.50 -6.48 2.39
N GLY A 66 -12.56 -5.66 1.33
CA GLY A 66 -13.74 -4.89 0.94
C GLY A 66 -13.90 -3.55 1.68
N GLN A 67 -13.06 -3.27 2.69
CA GLN A 67 -13.12 -1.99 3.40
C GLN A 67 -12.66 -0.85 2.49
N LYS A 68 -13.50 0.19 2.38
CA LYS A 68 -13.19 1.39 1.61
C LYS A 68 -12.41 2.39 2.46
N LEU A 69 -11.36 2.94 1.85
CA LEU A 69 -10.42 3.87 2.47
C LEU A 69 -10.30 5.14 1.64
N MET A 70 -10.02 6.24 2.33
CA MET A 70 -9.42 7.42 1.73
C MET A 70 -7.97 7.46 2.18
N LEU A 71 -7.05 7.54 1.24
CA LEU A 71 -5.61 7.53 1.47
C LEU A 71 -5.06 8.90 1.12
N ASP A 72 -4.24 9.47 1.98
CA ASP A 72 -3.42 10.63 1.64
C ASP A 72 -1.96 10.16 1.54
N VAL A 73 -1.50 9.96 0.31
CA VAL A 73 -0.16 9.45 0.00
C VAL A 73 0.80 10.62 -0.14
N THR A 74 1.89 10.60 0.62
CA THR A 74 2.86 11.69 0.67
C THR A 74 4.25 11.14 0.37
N TRP A 75 4.95 11.80 -0.55
CA TRP A 75 6.36 11.55 -0.85
C TRP A 75 7.22 12.58 -0.12
N LYS A 76 8.49 12.26 0.10
CA LYS A 76 9.45 13.16 0.73
C LYS A 76 9.38 14.58 0.12
N HIS A 77 8.92 15.55 0.93
CA HIS A 77 8.73 16.97 0.60
C HIS A 77 7.62 17.31 -0.43
N GLY A 78 6.76 16.35 -0.78
CA GLY A 78 5.62 16.57 -1.67
C GLY A 78 4.33 16.94 -0.93
N ALA A 79 3.38 17.54 -1.66
CA ALA A 79 2.00 17.67 -1.18
C ALA A 79 1.32 16.28 -1.18
N PRO A 80 0.42 16.00 -0.22
CA PRO A 80 -0.30 14.74 -0.18
C PRO A 80 -1.21 14.60 -1.41
N VAL A 81 -1.20 13.41 -2.01
CA VAL A 81 -2.15 13.02 -3.06
C VAL A 81 -3.22 12.16 -2.44
N GLN A 82 -4.47 12.63 -2.55
CA GLN A 82 -5.62 11.91 -2.04
C GLN A 82 -6.11 10.87 -3.04
N ALA A 83 -6.34 9.64 -2.57
CA ALA A 83 -6.84 8.53 -3.36
C ALA A 83 -7.94 7.78 -2.62
N LYS A 84 -8.97 7.32 -3.36
CA LYS A 84 -9.97 6.37 -2.84
C LYS A 84 -9.46 4.97 -3.11
N ALA A 85 -9.53 4.10 -2.11
CA ALA A 85 -9.05 2.73 -2.21
C ALA A 85 -10.02 1.74 -1.58
N GLU A 86 -9.85 0.47 -1.92
CA GLU A 86 -10.53 -0.66 -1.32
C GLU A 86 -9.49 -1.72 -0.96
N VAL A 87 -9.61 -2.29 0.24
CA VAL A 87 -8.70 -3.34 0.69
C VAL A 87 -9.03 -4.62 -0.07
N ILE A 88 -8.14 -5.07 -0.94
CA ILE A 88 -8.31 -6.30 -1.72
C ILE A 88 -7.61 -7.52 -1.11
N TRP A 89 -6.67 -7.28 -0.20
CA TRP A 89 -5.84 -8.30 0.42
C TRP A 89 -5.20 -7.75 1.69
N THR A 90 -5.12 -8.59 2.71
CA THR A 90 -4.40 -8.34 3.96
C THR A 90 -3.47 -9.50 4.23
N ASP A 91 -2.42 -9.22 4.98
CA ASP A 91 -1.42 -10.21 5.38
C ASP A 91 -1.00 -9.90 6.80
N ASP A 92 -1.37 -10.81 7.70
CA ASP A 92 -1.08 -10.70 9.12
C ASP A 92 0.33 -11.25 9.43
N GLN A 93 1.05 -11.76 8.42
CA GLN A 93 2.43 -12.21 8.57
C GLN A 93 3.40 -11.05 8.49
N VAL A 94 3.48 -10.28 9.57
CA VAL A 94 4.71 -9.55 9.91
C VAL A 94 5.38 -10.35 11.03
N PRO A 95 6.62 -10.85 10.85
CA PRO A 95 7.35 -11.55 11.92
C PRO A 95 7.60 -10.67 13.14
#